data_AF-A0A9D9Z109-F1
#
_entry.id   AF-A0A9D9Z109-F1
#
_cell.length_a   1.000
_cell.length_b   1.000
_cell.length_c   1.000
_cell.angle_alpha   90.00
_cell.angle_beta   90.00
_cell.angle_gamma   90.00
#
_symmetry.space_group_name_H-M   'P 1'
#
loop_
_entity.id
_entity.type
_entity.pdbx_description
1 polymer ?
#
loop_
_entity_poly.entity_id
_entity_poly.type
_entity_poly.pdbx_seq_one_letter_code
_entity_poly.pdbx_strand_id
1 'polypeptide(L)'
;MQRQIISKKDYLQISKANIKPQIKSDTYLERLYKYIPSEIILLYITCEKIILDQSQLNIWTYWALAGFCLLMTPLYLFFVQKVKKAKQLILSTLSFAVWVFALGGPFTLLSWYDPLYGALLLPVFTFTISLFQ
;
A
#
# COMPACT_ATOMS: atom_id res chain seq x y z
N MET A 1 45.59 21.46 18.19
CA MET A 1 44.19 21.00 18.14
C MET A 1 43.76 20.58 19.53
N GLN A 2 42.94 21.39 20.20
CA GLN A 2 42.58 21.21 21.61
C GLN A 2 41.25 20.44 21.69
N ARG A 3 41.28 19.20 22.21
CA ARG A 3 40.07 18.39 22.41
C ARG A 3 39.22 19.03 23.52
N GLN A 4 38.04 19.52 23.18
CA GLN A 4 37.06 20.00 24.15
C GLN A 4 36.39 18.78 24.82
N ILE A 5 36.51 18.67 26.14
CA ILE A 5 35.87 17.62 26.93
C ILE A 5 34.50 18.15 27.35
N ILE A 6 33.44 17.56 26.82
CA ILE A 6 32.06 17.90 27.16
C ILE A 6 31.78 17.42 28.59
N SER A 7 31.41 18.32 29.50
CA SER A 7 31.25 18.07 30.92
C SER A 7 29.87 17.51 31.28
N LYS A 8 29.74 16.94 32.48
CA LYS A 8 28.46 16.34 32.91
C LYS A 8 27.28 17.32 32.82
N LYS A 9 27.57 18.57 33.16
CA LYS A 9 26.56 19.61 33.29
C LYS A 9 26.05 20.04 31.91
N ASP A 10 26.91 19.97 30.90
CA ASP A 10 26.58 20.29 29.52
C ASP A 10 25.62 19.23 28.94
N TYR A 11 25.81 17.94 29.25
CA TYR A 11 24.84 16.91 28.85
C TYR A 11 23.48 17.10 29.52
N LEU A 12 23.44 17.57 30.78
CA LEU A 12 22.18 17.84 31.48
C LEU A 12 21.48 19.06 30.90
N GLN A 13 22.22 20.07 30.47
CA GLN A 13 21.65 21.25 29.83
C GLN A 13 21.08 20.91 28.45
N ILE A 14 21.79 20.12 27.63
CA ILE A 14 21.29 19.65 26.33
C ILE A 14 20.05 18.75 26.51
N SER A 15 20.04 17.89 27.54
CA SER A 15 18.89 17.02 27.84
C SER A 15 17.70 17.79 28.44
N LYS A 16 17.94 18.84 29.22
CA LYS A 16 16.89 19.73 29.78
C LYS A 16 16.35 20.74 28.76
N ALA A 17 17.14 21.10 27.75
CA ALA A 17 16.71 21.84 26.57
C ALA A 17 15.83 20.94 25.69
N ASN A 18 14.69 20.53 26.24
CA ASN A 18 13.54 19.84 25.66
C ASN A 18 13.60 19.54 24.15
N ILE A 19 14.49 18.64 23.73
CA ILE A 19 14.33 17.92 22.47
C ILE A 19 13.31 16.83 22.76
N LYS A 20 12.06 17.23 22.99
CA LYS A 20 10.96 16.32 22.70
C LYS A 20 11.14 16.02 21.22
N PRO A 21 11.40 14.76 20.80
CA PRO A 21 11.38 14.46 19.38
C PRO A 21 10.01 14.93 18.90
N GLN A 22 9.99 15.99 18.09
CA GLN A 22 8.80 16.45 17.42
C GLN A 22 8.37 15.24 16.60
N ILE A 23 7.35 14.53 17.08
CA ILE A 23 6.73 13.44 16.35
C ILE A 23 6.11 14.15 15.16
N LYS A 24 6.88 14.25 14.07
CA LYS A 24 6.46 14.89 12.83
C LYS A 24 5.20 14.13 12.40
N SER A 25 4.05 14.75 12.59
CA SER A 25 2.79 14.18 12.15
C SER A 25 2.89 14.07 10.64
N ASP A 26 2.78 12.85 10.09
CA ASP A 26 2.84 12.65 8.65
C ASP A 26 1.88 13.64 7.95
N THR A 27 2.42 14.36 6.97
CA THR A 27 1.65 15.26 6.11
C THR A 27 0.61 14.45 5.35
N TYR A 28 -0.51 15.05 4.94
CA TYR A 28 -1.57 14.35 4.20
C TYR A 28 -1.03 13.52 3.03
N LEU A 29 -0.11 14.09 2.24
CA LEU A 29 0.54 13.40 1.13
C LEU A 29 1.38 12.20 1.60
N GLU A 30 2.17 12.34 2.67
CA GLU A 30 2.97 11.24 3.23
C GLU A 30 2.09 10.08 3.71
N ARG A 31 0.88 10.38 4.22
CA ARG A 31 -0.12 9.35 4.53
C ARG A 31 -0.71 8.74 3.26
N LEU A 32 -1.08 9.56 2.29
CA LEU A 32 -1.66 9.10 1.02
C LEU A 32 -0.74 8.12 0.28
N TYR A 33 0.56 8.46 0.15
CA TYR A 33 1.56 7.59 -0.46
C TYR A 33 1.71 6.25 0.28
N LYS A 34 1.53 6.22 1.60
CA LYS A 34 1.52 4.97 2.38
C LYS A 34 0.34 4.05 2.03
N TYR A 35 -0.77 4.60 1.54
CA TYR A 35 -1.97 3.81 1.19
C TYR A 35 -1.95 3.22 -0.22
N ILE A 36 -1.04 3.66 -1.10
CA ILE A 36 -0.97 3.18 -2.48
C ILE A 36 0.08 2.07 -2.54
N PRO A 37 -0.32 0.79 -2.71
CA PRO A 37 0.62 -0.31 -2.82
C PRO A 37 1.19 -0.37 -4.26
N SER A 38 1.89 0.68 -4.68
CA SER A 38 2.41 0.82 -6.06
C SER A 38 3.27 -0.36 -6.50
N GLU A 39 4.12 -0.85 -5.60
CA GLU A 39 4.99 -2.01 -5.85
C GLU A 39 4.19 -3.29 -6.13
N ILE A 40 3.11 -3.50 -5.39
CA ILE A 40 2.29 -4.71 -5.53
C ILE A 40 1.44 -4.63 -6.81
N ILE A 41 0.93 -3.44 -7.13
CA ILE A 41 0.21 -3.20 -8.40
C ILE A 41 1.14 -3.44 -9.58
N LEU A 42 2.38 -2.93 -9.53
CA LEU A 42 3.37 -3.14 -10.58
C LEU A 42 3.72 -4.63 -10.74
N LEU A 43 3.97 -5.34 -9.64
CA LEU A 43 4.22 -6.77 -9.64
C LEU A 43 3.04 -7.53 -10.24
N TYR A 44 1.82 -7.18 -9.84
CA TYR A 44 0.60 -7.81 -10.34
C TYR A 44 0.45 -7.65 -11.85
N ILE A 45 0.53 -6.42 -12.37
CA ILE A 45 0.43 -6.12 -13.81
C ILE A 45 1.51 -6.87 -14.60
N THR A 46 2.75 -6.88 -14.09
CA THR A 46 3.86 -7.56 -14.76
C THR A 46 3.61 -9.06 -14.85
N CYS A 47 3.24 -9.69 -13.74
CA CYS A 47 2.91 -11.12 -13.72
C CYS A 47 1.69 -11.45 -14.59
N GLU A 48 0.66 -10.61 -14.57
CA GLU A 48 -0.53 -10.77 -15.40
C GLU A 48 -0.16 -10.80 -16.89
N LYS A 49 0.67 -9.86 -17.35
CA LYS A 49 1.12 -9.82 -18.75
C LYS A 49 1.94 -11.05 -19.15
N ILE A 50 2.80 -11.55 -18.25
CA ILE A 50 3.57 -12.77 -18.48
C ILE A 50 2.65 -13.99 -18.61
N ILE A 51 1.57 -14.05 -17.83
CA ILE A 51 0.60 -15.15 -17.89
C ILE A 51 -0.23 -15.07 -19.17
N LEU A 52 -0.68 -13.87 -19.57
CA LEU A 52 -1.44 -13.64 -20.81
C LEU A 52 -0.69 -14.07 -22.07
N ASP A 53 0.65 -14.00 -22.07
CA ASP A 53 1.50 -14.40 -23.18
C ASP A 53 1.61 -15.94 -23.34
N GLN A 54 1.18 -16.71 -22.33
CA GLN A 54 1.19 -18.17 -22.41
C GLN A 54 -0.07 -18.71 -23.08
N SER A 55 0.12 -19.63 -24.03
CA SER A 55 -0.95 -20.26 -24.81
C SER A 55 -1.85 -21.21 -24.01
N GLN A 56 -1.45 -21.61 -22.79
CA GLN A 56 -2.28 -22.40 -21.87
C GLN A 56 -2.70 -21.57 -20.67
N LEU A 57 -3.75 -20.78 -20.84
CA LEU A 57 -4.31 -19.96 -19.78
C LEU A 57 -5.11 -20.82 -18.80
N ASN A 58 -4.51 -21.11 -17.64
CA ASN A 58 -5.20 -21.75 -16.54
C ASN A 58 -5.81 -20.67 -15.61
N ILE A 59 -7.14 -20.67 -15.48
CA ILE A 59 -7.86 -19.74 -14.60
C ILE A 59 -7.37 -19.78 -13.15
N TRP A 60 -6.96 -20.96 -12.67
CA TRP A 60 -6.42 -21.13 -11.32
C TRP A 60 -5.14 -20.32 -11.09
N THR A 61 -4.33 -20.09 -12.12
CA THR A 61 -3.12 -19.28 -12.03
C THR A 61 -3.43 -17.80 -11.77
N TYR A 62 -4.49 -17.26 -12.40
CA TYR A 62 -4.93 -15.88 -12.14
C TYR A 62 -5.46 -15.71 -10.72
N TRP A 63 -6.24 -16.68 -10.24
CA TRP A 63 -6.75 -16.68 -8.88
C TRP A 63 -5.62 -16.83 -7.84
N ALA A 64 -4.61 -17.67 -8.12
CA ALA A 64 -3.44 -17.81 -7.29
C ALA A 64 -2.63 -16.51 -7.23
N LEU A 65 -2.40 -15.84 -8.37
CA LEU A 65 -1.68 -14.56 -8.42
C LEU A 65 -2.44 -13.44 -7.69
N ALA A 66 -3.75 -13.34 -7.94
CA ALA A 66 -4.60 -12.35 -7.29
C ALA A 66 -4.66 -12.60 -5.77
N GLY A 67 -4.83 -13.85 -5.34
CA GLY A 67 -4.82 -14.23 -3.93
C GLY A 67 -3.47 -13.96 -3.26
N PHE A 68 -2.36 -14.27 -3.94
CA PHE A 68 -1.01 -14.00 -3.46
C PHE A 68 -0.77 -12.50 -3.26
N CYS A 69 -1.10 -11.67 -4.25
CA CYS A 69 -0.92 -10.22 -4.15
C CYS A 69 -1.86 -9.60 -3.10
N LEU A 70 -3.08 -10.15 -2.95
CA LEU A 70 -4.03 -9.72 -1.93
C LEU A 70 -3.54 -10.07 -0.51
N LEU A 71 -2.86 -11.20 -0.33
CA LEU A 71 -2.23 -11.57 0.94
C LEU A 71 -0.96 -10.75 1.22
N MET A 72 -0.20 -10.45 0.17
CA MET A 72 1.02 -9.65 0.27
C MET A 72 0.74 -8.18 0.63
N THR A 73 -0.42 -7.64 0.26
CA THR A 73 -0.82 -6.26 0.56
C THR A 73 -0.83 -5.92 2.06
N PRO A 74 -1.60 -6.62 2.92
CA PRO A 74 -1.59 -6.37 4.35
C PRO A 74 -0.25 -6.77 4.99
N LEU A 75 0.42 -7.80 4.47
CA LEU A 75 1.71 -8.25 4.97
C LEU A 75 2.81 -7.18 4.77
N TYR A 76 2.87 -6.58 3.58
CA TYR A 76 3.79 -5.49 3.25
C TYR A 76 3.52 -4.26 4.11
N LEU A 77 2.26 -3.85 4.27
CA LEU A 77 1.90 -2.72 5.14
C LEU A 77 2.27 -2.96 6.61
N PHE A 78 2.10 -4.18 7.10
CA PHE A 78 2.41 -4.53 8.47
C PHE A 78 3.93 -4.55 8.74
N PHE A 79 4.71 -5.19 7.87
CA PHE A 79 6.15 -5.36 8.06
C PHE A 79 6.96 -4.11 7.67
N VAL A 80 6.64 -3.49 6.53
CA VAL A 80 7.42 -2.38 5.98
C VAL A 80 6.97 -1.04 6.57
N GLN A 81 5.67 -0.78 6.58
CA GLN A 81 5.14 0.51 7.03
C GLN A 81 4.80 0.56 8.53
N LYS A 82 4.90 -0.58 9.24
CA LYS A 82 4.62 -0.71 10.69
C LYS A 82 3.28 -0.10 11.12
N VAL A 83 2.29 -0.15 10.22
CA VAL A 83 0.98 0.42 10.48
C VAL A 83 0.25 -0.48 11.49
N LYS A 84 -0.07 0.07 12.66
CA LYS A 84 -0.86 -0.63 13.69
C LYS A 84 -2.36 -0.28 13.67
N LYS A 85 -2.77 0.68 12.84
CA LYS A 85 -4.17 1.11 12.74
C LYS A 85 -4.94 0.16 11.83
N ALA A 86 -5.86 -0.63 12.41
CA ALA A 86 -6.69 -1.59 11.68
C ALA A 86 -7.47 -0.95 10.51
N LYS A 87 -8.00 0.27 10.69
CA LYS A 87 -8.70 1.02 9.63
C LYS A 87 -7.83 1.24 8.39
N GLN A 88 -6.53 1.49 8.56
CA GLN A 88 -5.61 1.72 7.44
C GLN A 88 -5.25 0.43 6.71
N LEU A 89 -5.10 -0.68 7.45
CA LEU A 89 -4.91 -1.99 6.84
C LEU A 89 -6.12 -2.38 5.99
N ILE A 90 -7.34 -2.22 6.53
CA ILE A 90 -8.59 -2.56 5.84
C ILE A 90 -8.73 -1.71 4.57
N LEU A 91 -8.54 -0.38 4.65
CA LEU A 91 -8.61 0.49 3.47
C LEU A 91 -7.60 0.10 2.39
N SER A 92 -6.37 -0.25 2.78
CA SER A 92 -5.33 -0.65 1.82
C SER A 92 -5.65 -1.97 1.14
N THR A 93 -6.18 -2.96 1.87
CA THR A 93 -6.58 -4.24 1.29
C THR A 93 -7.78 -4.07 0.35
N LEU A 94 -8.77 -3.24 0.73
CA LEU A 94 -9.89 -2.88 -0.14
C LEU A 94 -9.42 -2.15 -1.40
N SER A 95 -8.49 -1.21 -1.26
CA SER A 95 -7.93 -0.47 -2.39
C SER A 95 -7.26 -1.40 -3.40
N PHE A 96 -6.48 -2.37 -2.92
CA PHE A 96 -5.89 -3.38 -3.78
C PHE A 96 -6.95 -4.25 -4.47
N ALA A 97 -7.98 -4.70 -3.76
CA ALA A 97 -9.06 -5.51 -4.34
C ALA A 97 -9.80 -4.75 -5.45
N VAL A 98 -10.10 -3.47 -5.24
CA VAL A 98 -10.72 -2.59 -6.24
C VAL A 98 -9.81 -2.42 -7.46
N TRP A 99 -8.50 -2.29 -7.24
CA TRP A 99 -7.52 -2.22 -8.33
C TRP A 99 -7.45 -3.49 -9.17
N VAL A 100 -7.39 -4.67 -8.53
CA VAL A 100 -7.42 -5.96 -9.25
C VAL A 100 -8.72 -6.13 -10.03
N PHE A 101 -9.84 -5.70 -9.43
CA PHE A 101 -11.13 -5.72 -10.11
C PHE A 101 -11.20 -4.73 -11.28
N ALA A 102 -10.51 -3.59 -11.19
CA ALA A 102 -10.44 -2.60 -12.28
C ALA A 102 -9.52 -3.03 -13.43
N LEU A 103 -8.43 -3.75 -13.13
CA LEU A 103 -7.50 -4.27 -14.13
C LEU A 103 -8.05 -5.49 -14.89
N GLY A 104 -9.10 -6.12 -14.37
CA GLY A 104 -9.82 -7.18 -15.06
C GLY A 104 -9.36 -8.59 -14.70
N GLY A 105 -8.06 -8.86 -14.57
CA GLY A 105 -7.53 -10.01 -13.83
C GLY A 105 -8.26 -11.36 -14.01
N PRO A 106 -8.46 -12.15 -12.93
CA PRO A 106 -9.23 -13.41 -13.01
C PRO A 106 -10.71 -13.19 -13.37
N PHE A 107 -11.23 -11.96 -13.23
CA PHE A 107 -12.63 -11.63 -13.43
C PHE A 107 -13.00 -11.56 -14.91
N THR A 108 -12.08 -11.19 -15.79
CA THR A 108 -12.27 -11.21 -17.25
C THR A 108 -12.61 -12.58 -17.81
N LEU A 109 -12.27 -13.64 -17.08
CA LEU A 109 -12.58 -15.02 -17.45
C LEU A 109 -14.00 -15.44 -17.03
N LEU A 110 -14.71 -14.63 -16.24
CA LEU A 110 -16.09 -14.89 -15.83
C LEU A 110 -17.05 -14.21 -16.81
N SER A 111 -18.05 -14.98 -17.28
CA SER A 111 -19.01 -14.54 -18.30
C SER A 111 -19.93 -13.38 -17.89
N TRP A 112 -20.00 -13.04 -16.59
CA TRP A 112 -20.81 -11.94 -16.08
C TRP A 112 -20.03 -10.62 -15.94
N TYR A 113 -18.70 -10.67 -16.05
CA TYR A 113 -17.85 -9.51 -15.81
C TYR A 113 -17.70 -8.67 -17.08
N ASP A 114 -18.06 -7.40 -16.99
CA ASP A 114 -17.75 -6.38 -17.99
C ASP A 114 -16.66 -5.44 -17.43
N PRO A 115 -15.57 -5.18 -18.16
CA PRO A 115 -14.54 -4.21 -17.78
C PRO A 115 -15.09 -2.82 -17.38
N LEU A 116 -16.27 -2.44 -17.88
CA LEU A 116 -16.96 -1.21 -17.47
C LEU A 116 -17.19 -1.12 -15.97
N TYR A 117 -17.51 -2.23 -15.30
CA TYR A 117 -17.72 -2.24 -13.85
C TYR A 117 -16.44 -1.89 -13.11
N GLY A 118 -15.31 -2.44 -13.54
CA GLY A 118 -14.00 -2.13 -12.98
C GLY A 118 -13.61 -0.66 -13.18
N ALA A 119 -13.80 -0.15 -14.39
CA ALA A 119 -13.48 1.22 -14.76
C ALA A 119 -14.31 2.26 -14.00
N LEU A 120 -15.57 1.98 -13.69
CA LEU A 120 -16.44 2.86 -12.89
C LEU A 120 -16.16 2.73 -11.38
N LEU A 121 -15.88 1.53 -10.89
CA LEU A 121 -15.65 1.27 -9.47
C LEU A 121 -14.43 2.04 -8.95
N LEU A 122 -13.34 2.08 -9.72
CA LEU A 122 -12.07 2.69 -9.32
C LEU A 122 -12.20 4.19 -8.96
N PRO A 123 -12.70 5.09 -9.84
CA PRO A 123 -12.86 6.50 -9.51
C PRO A 123 -13.88 6.75 -8.38
N VAL A 124 -14.97 5.98 -8.33
CA VAL A 124 -15.96 6.08 -7.25
C VAL A 124 -15.33 5.72 -5.90
N PHE A 125 -14.54 4.67 -5.85
CA PHE A 125 -13.83 4.24 -4.65
C PHE A 125 -12.79 5.27 -4.21
N THR A 126 -11.97 5.78 -5.14
CA THR A 126 -10.98 6.84 -4.84
C THR A 126 -11.66 8.10 -4.30
N PHE A 127 -12.77 8.53 -4.90
CA PHE A 127 -13.54 9.67 -4.42
C PHE A 127 -14.10 9.45 -3.02
N THR A 128 -14.68 8.27 -2.77
CA THR A 128 -15.25 7.91 -1.47
C THR A 128 -14.18 7.91 -0.37
N ILE A 129 -13.01 7.30 -0.62
CA ILE A 129 -11.90 7.34 0.34
C ILE A 129 -11.47 8.77 0.64
N SER A 130 -11.35 9.61 -0.38
CA SER A 130 -10.94 11.00 -0.20
C SER A 130 -11.92 11.80 0.66
N LEU A 131 -13.19 11.40 0.73
CA LEU A 131 -14.21 12.06 1.55
C LEU A 131 -14.11 11.69 3.05
N PHE A 132 -13.67 10.46 3.35
CA PHE A 132 -13.66 9.90 4.71
C PHE A 132 -12.30 10.01 5.43
N GLN A 133 -11.30 10.64 4.82
CA GLN A 133 -9.91 10.70 5.31
C GLN A 133 -9.53 12.10 5.83
#